data_AF-A0A7Y2AU00-F1
#
_entry.id   AF-A0A7Y2AU00-F1
#
_cell.length_a   1.000
_cell.length_b   1.000
_cell.length_c   1.000
_cell.angle_alpha   90.00
_cell.angle_beta   90.00
_cell.angle_gamma   90.00
#
_symmetry.space_group_name_H-M   'P 1'
#
loop_
_entity.id
_entity.type
_entity.pdbx_description
1 polymer ?
#
loop_
_entity_poly.entity_id
_entity_poly.type
_entity_poly.pdbx_seq_one_letter_code
_entity_poly.pdbx_strand_id
1 'polypeptide(L)' 'MEKTVSEAIKYRRSVRVYKDDEEIDSAKVRQCIENAHLAPTSSNLQLWEFYHIVNKDILGKMITACLDQNAAKT' A
#
# COMPACT_ATOMS: atom_id res chain seq x y z
N MET A 1 18.50 -11.61 6.79
CA MET A 1 18.02 -11.61 8.18
C MET A 1 16.85 -10.65 8.24
N GLU A 2 15.72 -11.08 8.80
CA GLU A 2 14.56 -10.20 9.00
C GLU A 2 14.90 -9.07 9.96
N LYS A 3 14.32 -7.88 9.73
CA LYS A 3 14.48 -6.75 10.66
C LYS A 3 13.67 -7.00 11.91
N THR A 4 14.18 -6.59 13.06
CA THR A 4 13.33 -6.44 14.25
C THR A 4 12.24 -5.40 14.00
N VAL A 5 11.16 -5.42 14.78
CA VAL A 5 10.06 -4.45 14.68
C VAL A 5 10.60 -3.01 14.76
N SER A 6 11.47 -2.72 15.72
CA SER A 6 12.07 -1.39 15.90
C SER A 6 12.92 -0.94 14.71
N GLU A 7 13.66 -1.85 14.08
CA GLU A 7 14.46 -1.54 12.89
C GLU A 7 13.58 -1.31 11.65
N ALA A 8 12.53 -2.12 11.47
CA ALA A 8 11.58 -1.94 10.38
C ALA A 8 10.90 -0.56 10.45
N ILE A 9 10.46 -0.15 11.65
CA ILE A 9 9.87 1.17 11.89
C ILE A 9 10.88 2.28 11.57
N LYS A 10 12.13 2.17 12.06
CA LYS A 10 13.19 3.15 11.80
C LYS A 10 13.62 3.20 10.34
N TYR A 11 13.50 2.09 9.61
CA TYR A 11 13.91 1.98 8.20
C TYR A 11 12.86 2.58 7.25
N ARG A 12 11.58 2.58 7.60
CA ARG A 12 10.49 3.06 6.74
C ARG A 12 10.75 4.49 6.21
N ARG A 13 10.68 4.67 4.89
CA ARG A 13 10.74 5.96 4.18
C ARG A 13 9.60 6.05 3.17
N SER A 14 9.30 7.26 2.71
CA SER A 14 8.37 7.44 1.59
C SER A 14 9.09 7.14 0.28
N VAL A 15 8.72 6.05 -0.38
CA VAL A 15 9.20 5.67 -1.72
C VAL A 15 8.27 6.30 -2.75
N ARG A 16 8.84 6.81 -3.86
CA ARG A 16 8.10 7.55 -4.90
C ARG A 16 8.40 7.10 -6.31
N VAL A 17 9.22 6.06 -6.45
CA VAL A 17 9.59 5.45 -7.73
C VAL A 17 9.59 3.95 -7.50
N TYR A 18 8.71 3.25 -8.20
CA TYR A 18 8.59 1.80 -8.20
C TYR A 18 9.07 1.24 -9.55
N LYS A 19 9.17 -0.09 -9.61
CA LYS A 19 9.43 -0.77 -10.88
C LYS A 19 8.12 -0.91 -11.64
N ASP A 20 8.12 -0.54 -12.90
CA ASP A 20 6.97 -0.61 -13.81
C ASP A 20 6.82 -1.98 -14.49
N ASP A 21 7.85 -2.83 -14.38
CA ASP A 21 7.92 -4.17 -14.98
C ASP A 21 7.55 -5.30 -14.00
N GLU A 22 7.21 -4.98 -12.75
CA GLU A 22 6.93 -5.96 -11.71
C GLU A 22 5.53 -5.75 -11.11
N GLU A 23 4.65 -6.74 -11.27
CA GLU A 23 3.33 -6.69 -10.62
C GLU A 23 3.42 -7.11 -9.15
N ILE A 24 2.65 -6.41 -8.30
CA ILE A 24 2.57 -6.77 -6.89
C ILE A 24 1.73 -8.04 -6.70
N ASP A 25 2.29 -8.99 -5.97
CA ASP A 25 1.58 -10.20 -5.58
C ASP A 25 0.37 -9.85 -4.68
N SER A 26 -0.84 -10.12 -5.18
CA SER A 26 -2.08 -9.84 -4.47
C SER A 26 -2.20 -10.60 -3.14
N ALA A 27 -1.57 -11.76 -2.99
CA ALA A 27 -1.55 -12.48 -1.72
C ALA A 27 -0.74 -11.72 -0.66
N LYS A 28 0.38 -11.10 -1.05
CA LYS A 28 1.16 -10.23 -0.15
C LYS A 28 0.37 -8.99 0.26
N VAL A 29 -0.35 -8.35 -0.68
CA VAL A 29 -1.20 -7.20 -0.36
C VAL A 29 -2.30 -7.59 0.63
N ARG A 30 -2.95 -8.73 0.42
CA ARG A 30 -3.96 -9.26 1.33
C ARG A 30 -3.38 -9.48 2.73
N GLN A 31 -2.22 -10.15 2.84
CA GLN A 31 -1.56 -10.39 4.12
C GLN A 31 -1.20 -9.08 4.85
N CYS A 32 -0.76 -8.06 4.11
CA CYS A 32 -0.50 -6.73 4.67
C CYS A 32 -1.76 -6.08 5.24
N ILE A 33 -2.90 -6.18 4.55
CA ILE A 33 -4.19 -5.65 5.02
C ILE A 33 -4.67 -6.42 6.25
N GLU A 34 -4.55 -7.75 6.27
CA GLU A 34 -4.89 -8.59 7.43
C GLU A 34 -4.06 -8.19 8.67
N ASN A 35 -2.77 -7.91 8.50
CA ASN A 35 -1.92 -7.41 9.58
C ASN A 35 -2.30 -5.98 10.01
N ALA A 36 -2.61 -5.10 9.07
CA ALA A 36 -3.02 -3.72 9.37
C ALA A 36 -4.36 -3.67 10.13
N HIS A 37 -5.26 -4.59 9.83
CA HIS A 37 -6.56 -4.73 10.49
C HIS A 37 -6.47 -5.05 11.99
N LEU A 38 -5.35 -5.62 12.46
CA LEU A 38 -5.11 -5.89 13.89
C LEU A 38 -4.89 -4.62 14.72
N ALA A 39 -4.76 -3.45 14.09
CA ALA A 39 -4.65 -2.20 14.80
C ALA A 39 -5.92 -1.92 15.63
N PRO A 40 -5.78 -1.46 16.90
CA PRO A 40 -6.93 -1.13 17.73
C PRO A 40 -7.69 0.07 17.12
N THR A 41 -9.02 0.03 17.25
CA THR A 41 -9.92 1.07 16.69
C THR A 41 -10.86 1.56 17.78
N SER A 42 -11.35 2.80 17.66
CA SER A 42 -12.31 3.34 18.62
C SER A 42 -13.52 2.41 18.71
N SER A 43 -13.82 1.93 19.92
CA SER A 43 -14.90 0.97 20.19
C SER A 43 -14.89 -0.29 19.31
N ASN A 44 -13.72 -0.66 18.78
CA ASN A 44 -13.55 -1.74 17.80
C ASN A 44 -14.46 -1.63 16.56
N LEU A 45 -14.83 -0.42 16.14
CA LEU A 45 -15.76 -0.20 15.02
C LEU A 45 -15.21 -0.59 13.65
N GLN A 46 -13.87 -0.61 13.48
CA GLN A 46 -13.21 -1.07 12.25
C GLN A 46 -13.73 -0.40 10.98
N LEU A 47 -13.93 0.93 11.01
CA LEU A 47 -14.58 1.73 9.96
C LEU A 47 -13.73 1.95 8.69
N TRP A 48 -12.83 1.02 8.39
CA TRP A 48 -11.96 1.09 7.22
C TRP A 48 -12.46 0.18 6.11
N GLU A 49 -12.32 0.66 4.88
CA GLU A 49 -12.47 -0.14 3.68
C GLU A 49 -11.21 0.02 2.82
N PHE A 50 -10.75 -1.08 2.23
CA PHE A 50 -9.53 -1.10 1.43
C PHE A 50 -9.84 -1.58 0.02
N TYR A 51 -9.44 -0.78 -0.97
CA TYR A 51 -9.55 -1.14 -2.38
C TYR A 51 -8.15 -1.37 -2.95
N HIS A 52 -7.85 -2.61 -3.33
CA HIS A 52 -6.63 -2.92 -4.08
C HIS A 52 -6.92 -2.76 -5.59
N ILE A 53 -6.57 -1.60 -6.14
CA ILE A 53 -6.82 -1.28 -7.55
C ILE A 53 -5.69 -1.84 -8.40
N VAL A 54 -5.98 -2.89 -9.18
CA VAL A 54 -5.01 -3.52 -10.11
C VAL A 54 -5.36 -3.30 -11.59
N ASN A 55 -6.60 -2.88 -11.88
CA ASN A 55 -7.03 -2.60 -13.24
C ASN A 55 -6.28 -1.38 -13.80
N LYS A 56 -5.59 -1.57 -14.93
CA LYS A 56 -4.71 -0.55 -15.53
C LYS A 56 -5.46 0.70 -15.98
N ASP A 57 -6.71 0.57 -16.44
CA ASP A 57 -7.52 1.73 -16.85
C ASP A 57 -7.91 2.59 -15.65
N ILE A 58 -8.24 1.97 -14.51
CA ILE A 58 -8.53 2.69 -13.27
C ILE A 58 -7.26 3.32 -12.71
N LEU A 59 -6.13 2.63 -12.73
CA LEU A 59 -4.84 3.19 -12.33
C LEU A 59 -4.46 4.41 -13.18
N GLY A 60 -4.70 4.37 -14.49
CA GLY A 60 -4.53 5.53 -15.38
C GLY A 60 -5.34 6.74 -14.92
N LYS A 61 -6.59 6.56 -14.49
CA LYS A 61 -7.41 7.63 -13.91
C LYS A 61 -6.86 8.12 -12.57
N MET A 62 -6.32 7.22 -11.75
CA MET A 62 -5.72 7.57 -10.46
C MET A 62 -4.49 8.46 -10.61
N ILE A 63 -3.68 8.29 -11.66
CA ILE A 63 -2.52 9.17 -11.92
C ILE A 63 -2.94 10.64 -11.97
N THR A 64 -3.95 10.95 -12.78
CA THR A 64 -4.48 12.32 -12.91
C THR A 64 -5.13 12.79 -11.61
N ALA A 65 -5.93 11.93 -10.95
CA ALA A 65 -6.55 12.26 -9.66
C ALA A 65 -5.51 12.53 -8.56
N CYS A 66 -4.35 11.87 -8.64
CA CYS A 66 -3.20 12.06 -7.78
C CYS A 66 -2.26 13.18 -8.26
N LEU A 67 -2.71 14.10 -9.12
CA LEU A 67 -1.95 15.27 -9.59
C LEU A 67 -0.64 14.87 -10.29
N ASP A 68 -0.66 13.79 -11.06
CA ASP A 68 0.48 13.33 -11.86
C ASP A 68 1.75 13.02 -11.04
N GLN A 69 1.57 12.64 -9.77
CA GLN A 69 2.66 12.26 -8.88
C GLN A 69 3.41 11.02 -9.40
N ASN A 70 4.76 11.04 -9.30
CA ASN A 70 5.61 9.95 -9.77
C ASN A 70 5.24 8.59 -9.16
N ALA A 71 4.86 8.56 -7.88
CA ALA A 71 4.49 7.32 -7.20
C ALA A 71 3.23 6.64 -7.76
N ALA A 72 2.34 7.39 -8.42
CA ALA A 72 1.16 6.84 -9.07
C ALA A 72 1.43 6.40 -10.52
N LYS A 73 2.50 6.92 -11.13
CA LYS A 73 2.90 6.67 -12.53
C LYS A 73 3.76 5.42 -12.70
N THR A 74 4.53 5.08 -11.67
CA THR A 74 5.49 3.97 -11.67
C THR A 74 4.87 2.69 -11.17
#